data_AF-A0A4Q9KJH2-F1
#
_entry.id   AF-A0A4Q9KJH2-F1
#
_cell.length_a   1.000
_cell.length_b   1.000
_cell.length_c   1.000
_cell.angle_alpha   90.00
_cell.angle_beta   90.00
_cell.angle_gamma   90.00
#
_symmetry.space_group_name_H-M   'P 1'
#
loop_
_entity.id
_entity.type
_entity.pdbx_description
1 polymer ?
#
loop_
_entity_poly.entity_id
_entity_poly.type
_entity_poly.pdbx_seq_one_letter_code
_entity_poly.pdbx_strand_id
1 'polypeptide(L)'
;RDVFPDTKEQRCWFHKTGNVLAALPKSAHPNAKKALAEIHQAEDKDHAIAAAKVFAAEYGAKWPKAAAKITDDLDVLLAFYDYPAEHWVHLRTTNPIESTFATVRLRQRVTKGPGSRAAGIAMAFKLIEAAQARWRMVNAPHLVALVRAGVPFTNGKQVERPDQSDTQPNAA
;
A
#
# COMPACT_ATOMS: atom_id res chain seq x y z
N ARG A 1 -5.11 10.41 16.40
CA ARG A 1 -3.74 10.28 15.84
C ARG A 1 -2.78 10.77 16.93
N ASP A 2 -2.72 10.04 18.05
CA ASP A 2 -2.35 10.68 19.32
C ASP A 2 -0.85 10.54 19.62
N VAL A 3 -0.18 9.60 18.95
CA VAL A 3 1.25 9.29 19.15
C VAL A 3 2.11 9.78 17.97
N PHE A 4 1.60 9.70 16.74
CA PHE A 4 2.30 10.15 15.52
C PHE A 4 1.36 10.99 14.64
N PRO A 5 1.17 12.28 14.97
CA PRO A 5 0.22 13.14 14.26
C PRO A 5 0.60 13.35 12.79
N ASP A 6 1.91 13.42 12.51
CA ASP A 6 2.44 13.74 11.17
C ASP A 6 2.55 12.53 10.23
N THR A 7 2.32 11.31 10.73
CA THR A 7 2.41 10.10 9.90
C THR A 7 1.25 10.04 8.92
N LYS A 8 1.58 10.06 7.61
CA LYS A 8 0.64 9.76 6.54
C LYS A 8 0.23 8.28 6.62
N GLU A 9 -1.07 8.03 6.54
CA GLU A 9 -1.63 6.68 6.61
C GLU A 9 -1.91 6.19 5.19
N GLN A 10 -1.66 4.90 4.96
CA GLN A 10 -2.14 4.20 3.78
C GLN A 10 -2.91 2.94 4.19
N ARG A 11 -4.07 2.72 3.57
CA ARG A 11 -4.82 1.46 3.71
C ARG A 11 -4.28 0.40 2.77
N CYS A 12 -4.15 -0.83 3.28
CA CYS A 12 -3.61 -1.94 2.52
C CYS A 12 -4.61 -2.48 1.48
N TRP A 13 -4.22 -2.47 0.21
CA TRP A 13 -5.05 -2.94 -0.91
C TRP A 13 -5.43 -4.42 -0.84
N PHE A 14 -4.58 -5.29 -0.28
CA PHE A 14 -4.91 -6.71 -0.07
C PHE A 14 -6.13 -6.87 0.86
N HIS A 15 -6.05 -6.28 2.05
CA HIS A 15 -7.14 -6.32 3.03
C HIS A 15 -8.38 -5.59 2.51
N LYS A 16 -8.18 -4.48 1.80
CA LYS A 16 -9.28 -3.71 1.22
C LYS A 16 -10.04 -4.52 0.17
N THR A 17 -9.33 -5.23 -0.70
CA THR A 17 -9.91 -6.14 -1.68
C THR A 17 -10.74 -7.22 -0.99
N GLY A 18 -10.21 -7.84 0.08
CA GLY A 18 -10.96 -8.81 0.88
C GLY A 18 -12.28 -8.22 1.44
N ASN A 19 -12.22 -7.01 1.98
CA ASN A 19 -13.40 -6.32 2.53
C ASN A 19 -14.46 -5.99 1.47
N VAL A 20 -14.04 -5.61 0.26
CA VAL A 20 -14.95 -5.38 -0.88
C VAL A 20 -15.61 -6.69 -1.31
N LEU A 21 -14.82 -7.74 -1.50
CA LEU A 21 -15.34 -9.05 -1.95
C LEU A 21 -16.28 -9.68 -0.93
N ALA A 22 -16.09 -9.43 0.37
CA ALA A 22 -17.01 -9.87 1.42
C ALA A 22 -18.40 -9.21 1.33
N ALA A 23 -18.51 -8.06 0.66
CA ALA A 23 -19.78 -7.37 0.39
C ALA A 23 -20.41 -7.73 -0.98
N LEU A 24 -19.81 -8.68 -1.71
CA LEU A 24 -20.24 -9.08 -3.06
C LEU A 24 -20.57 -10.58 -3.15
N PRO A 25 -21.53 -10.99 -3.99
CA PRO A 25 -21.75 -12.39 -4.29
C PRO A 25 -20.52 -12.97 -5.01
N LYS A 26 -20.20 -14.26 -4.77
CA LYS A 26 -19.03 -14.94 -5.36
C LYS A 26 -18.98 -14.85 -6.89
N SER A 27 -20.13 -14.83 -7.55
CA SER A 27 -20.23 -14.68 -9.01
C SER A 27 -19.69 -13.34 -9.54
N ALA A 28 -19.71 -12.28 -8.73
CA ALA A 28 -19.18 -10.96 -9.11
C ALA A 28 -17.68 -10.83 -8.82
N HIS A 29 -17.07 -11.75 -8.05
CA HIS A 29 -15.67 -11.62 -7.61
C HIS A 29 -14.65 -11.50 -8.75
N PRO A 30 -14.74 -12.26 -9.86
CA PRO A 30 -13.76 -12.15 -10.95
C PRO A 30 -13.72 -10.73 -11.55
N ASN A 31 -14.88 -10.14 -11.83
CA ASN A 31 -14.95 -8.80 -12.40
C ASN A 31 -14.59 -7.72 -11.38
N ALA A 32 -15.05 -7.86 -10.13
CA ALA A 32 -14.69 -6.92 -9.08
C ALA A 32 -13.18 -6.87 -8.84
N LYS A 33 -12.47 -8.01 -8.88
CA LYS A 33 -11.00 -8.04 -8.77
C LYS A 33 -10.30 -7.30 -9.91
N LYS A 34 -10.81 -7.43 -11.15
CA LYS A 34 -10.28 -6.69 -12.29
C LYS A 34 -10.49 -5.19 -12.10
N ALA A 35 -11.71 -4.77 -11.78
CA ALA A 35 -12.03 -3.37 -11.56
C ALA A 35 -11.22 -2.75 -10.39
N LEU A 36 -10.99 -3.51 -9.31
CA LEU A 36 -10.11 -3.07 -8.22
C LEU A 36 -8.64 -2.94 -8.68
N ALA A 37 -8.17 -3.84 -9.53
CA ALA A 37 -6.83 -3.77 -10.11
C ALA A 37 -6.66 -2.52 -11.00
N GLU A 38 -7.68 -2.15 -11.78
CA GLU A 38 -7.67 -0.91 -12.56
C GLU A 38 -7.46 0.33 -11.68
N ILE A 39 -7.93 0.31 -10.42
CA ILE A 39 -7.72 1.42 -9.49
C ILE A 39 -6.28 1.44 -8.98
N HIS A 40 -5.83 0.35 -8.36
CA HIS A 40 -4.55 0.37 -7.65
C HIS A 40 -3.34 0.17 -8.58
N GLN A 41 -3.54 -0.33 -9.80
CA GLN A 41 -2.50 -0.48 -10.81
C GLN A 41 -2.48 0.68 -11.83
N ALA A 42 -3.34 1.69 -11.68
CA ALA A 42 -3.37 2.84 -12.59
C ALA A 42 -2.01 3.54 -12.68
N GLU A 43 -1.76 4.18 -13.82
CA GLU A 43 -0.49 4.85 -14.09
C GLU A 43 -0.21 6.02 -13.14
N ASP A 44 -1.26 6.72 -12.71
CA ASP A 44 -1.18 7.83 -11.76
C ASP A 44 -2.44 7.94 -10.89
N LYS A 45 -2.42 8.91 -9.97
CA LYS A 45 -3.49 9.13 -9.00
C LYS A 45 -4.80 9.56 -9.65
N ASP A 46 -4.76 10.33 -10.73
CA ASP A 46 -5.97 10.85 -11.39
C ASP A 46 -6.69 9.73 -12.14
N HIS A 47 -5.94 8.87 -12.83
CA HIS A 47 -6.46 7.66 -13.44
C HIS A 47 -7.04 6.70 -12.40
N ALA A 48 -6.40 6.54 -11.24
CA ALA A 48 -6.93 5.76 -10.14
C ALA A 48 -8.26 6.32 -9.60
N ILE A 49 -8.36 7.65 -9.45
CA ILE A 49 -9.60 8.33 -9.03
C ILE A 49 -10.71 8.12 -10.07
N ALA A 50 -10.39 8.23 -11.36
CA ALA A 50 -11.34 7.96 -12.43
C ALA A 50 -11.84 6.51 -12.41
N ALA A 51 -10.93 5.53 -12.27
CA ALA A 51 -11.27 4.12 -12.14
C ALA A 51 -12.15 3.85 -10.89
N ALA A 52 -11.88 4.53 -9.77
CA ALA A 52 -12.70 4.41 -8.57
C ALA A 52 -14.13 4.94 -8.78
N LYS A 53 -14.31 6.02 -9.55
CA LYS A 53 -15.64 6.52 -9.95
C LYS A 53 -16.38 5.51 -10.83
N VAL A 54 -15.68 4.87 -11.78
CA VAL A 54 -16.26 3.80 -12.61
C VAL A 54 -16.70 2.63 -11.74
N PHE A 55 -15.86 2.18 -10.80
CA PHE A 55 -16.22 1.13 -9.84
C PHE A 55 -17.46 1.51 -9.01
N ALA A 56 -17.52 2.74 -8.52
CA ALA A 56 -18.67 3.22 -7.76
C ALA A 56 -19.95 3.26 -8.61
N ALA A 57 -19.87 3.65 -9.88
CA ALA A 57 -21.02 3.64 -10.79
C ALA A 57 -21.50 2.21 -11.11
N GLU A 58 -20.57 1.29 -11.38
CA GLU A 58 -20.90 -0.09 -11.76
C GLU A 58 -21.48 -0.88 -10.57
N TYR A 59 -20.89 -0.75 -9.38
CA TYR A 59 -21.28 -1.55 -8.21
C TYR A 59 -22.24 -0.81 -7.26
N GLY A 60 -22.30 0.52 -7.29
CA GLY A 60 -22.97 1.32 -6.26
C GLY A 60 -24.49 1.12 -6.18
N ALA A 61 -25.17 0.92 -7.30
CA ALA A 61 -26.63 0.75 -7.31
C ALA A 61 -27.05 -0.58 -6.66
N LYS A 62 -26.32 -1.67 -6.92
CA LYS A 62 -26.68 -3.01 -6.45
C LYS A 62 -25.96 -3.41 -5.16
N TRP A 63 -24.74 -2.92 -4.97
CA TRP A 63 -23.86 -3.23 -3.85
C TRP A 63 -23.25 -1.95 -3.25
N PRO A 64 -24.07 -1.05 -2.70
CA PRO A 64 -23.61 0.23 -2.16
C PRO A 64 -22.55 0.06 -1.07
N LYS A 65 -22.63 -1.00 -0.26
CA LYS A 65 -21.60 -1.32 0.74
C LYS A 65 -20.23 -1.61 0.14
N ALA A 66 -20.17 -2.26 -1.02
CA ALA A 66 -18.92 -2.57 -1.71
C ALA A 66 -18.29 -1.30 -2.30
N ALA A 67 -19.11 -0.46 -2.94
CA ALA A 67 -18.68 0.85 -3.44
C ALA A 67 -18.17 1.76 -2.30
N ALA A 68 -18.92 1.86 -1.20
CA ALA A 68 -18.55 2.64 -0.01
C ALA A 68 -17.19 2.25 0.55
N LYS A 69 -16.83 0.95 0.53
CA LYS A 69 -15.48 0.55 0.94
C LYS A 69 -14.42 1.29 0.12
N ILE A 70 -14.58 1.48 -1.18
CA ILE A 70 -13.58 2.22 -1.96
C ILE A 70 -13.71 3.73 -1.77
N THR A 71 -14.92 4.28 -1.89
CA THR A 71 -15.12 5.74 -1.93
C THR A 71 -14.80 6.42 -0.60
N ASP A 72 -15.10 5.78 0.53
CA ASP A 72 -14.97 6.40 1.86
C ASP A 72 -13.50 6.50 2.31
N ASP A 73 -12.61 5.67 1.75
CA ASP A 73 -11.19 5.58 2.10
C ASP A 73 -10.29 5.91 0.89
N LEU A 74 -10.80 6.56 -0.16
CA LEU A 74 -10.09 6.66 -1.45
C LEU A 74 -8.75 7.40 -1.32
N ASP A 75 -8.72 8.49 -0.55
CA ASP A 75 -7.52 9.29 -0.30
C ASP A 75 -6.39 8.47 0.33
N VAL A 76 -6.70 7.71 1.39
CA VAL A 76 -5.74 6.86 2.10
C VAL A 76 -5.41 5.58 1.33
N LEU A 77 -6.27 5.13 0.42
CA LEU A 77 -5.95 4.01 -0.48
C LEU A 77 -4.95 4.40 -1.56
N LEU A 78 -5.02 5.65 -2.04
CA LEU A 78 -4.19 6.18 -3.11
C LEU A 78 -2.96 6.96 -2.60
N ALA A 79 -2.74 7.02 -1.28
CA ALA A 79 -1.63 7.73 -0.67
C ALA A 79 -0.24 7.27 -1.19
N PHE A 80 -0.11 6.03 -1.67
CA PHE A 80 1.15 5.53 -2.22
C PHE A 80 1.62 6.29 -3.47
N TYR A 81 0.72 6.93 -4.23
CA TYR A 81 1.09 7.74 -5.40
C TYR A 81 1.95 8.97 -5.04
N ASP A 82 1.92 9.38 -3.76
CA ASP A 82 2.73 10.48 -3.21
C ASP A 82 4.11 9.99 -2.71
N TYR A 83 4.55 8.81 -3.14
CA TYR A 83 5.84 8.18 -2.85
C TYR A 83 6.50 7.69 -4.15
N PRO A 84 7.81 7.39 -4.19
CA PRO A 84 8.50 6.96 -5.40
C PRO A 84 7.81 5.81 -6.17
N ALA A 85 7.73 5.92 -7.50
CA ALA A 85 7.08 4.93 -8.35
C ALA A 85 7.68 3.52 -8.19
N GLU A 86 8.99 3.45 -7.97
CA GLU A 86 9.74 2.22 -7.74
C GLU A 86 9.24 1.48 -6.50
N HIS A 87 8.69 2.20 -5.52
CA HIS A 87 8.20 1.64 -4.26
C HIS A 87 6.76 1.16 -4.36
N TRP A 88 5.98 1.60 -5.35
CA TRP A 88 4.55 1.26 -5.47
C TRP A 88 4.27 -0.23 -5.51
N VAL A 89 5.13 -1.03 -6.16
CA VAL A 89 5.00 -2.49 -6.18
C VAL A 89 5.05 -3.12 -4.78
N HIS A 90 5.79 -2.50 -3.86
CA HIS A 90 5.90 -2.94 -2.47
C HIS A 90 4.76 -2.38 -1.62
N LEU A 91 4.38 -1.12 -1.84
CA LEU A 91 3.33 -0.43 -1.08
C LEU A 91 1.91 -0.93 -1.38
N ARG A 92 1.68 -1.54 -2.54
CA ARG A 92 0.37 -2.08 -2.94
C ARG A 92 0.10 -3.51 -2.48
N THR A 93 1.08 -4.19 -1.91
CA THR A 93 0.97 -5.60 -1.52
C THR A 93 1.33 -5.83 -0.06
N THR A 94 0.95 -6.99 0.47
CA THR A 94 1.35 -7.43 1.82
C THR A 94 2.59 -8.32 1.80
N ASN A 95 3.16 -8.61 0.62
CA ASN A 95 4.27 -9.56 0.47
C ASN A 95 5.48 -9.25 1.39
N PRO A 96 5.92 -7.99 1.57
CA PRO A 96 7.02 -7.68 2.49
C PRO A 96 6.75 -8.13 3.93
N ILE A 97 5.49 -8.08 4.36
CA ILE A 97 5.06 -8.50 5.69
C ILE A 97 4.84 -10.02 5.70
N GLU A 98 4.04 -10.53 4.76
CA GLU A 98 3.64 -11.93 4.73
C GLU A 98 4.82 -12.88 4.52
N SER A 99 5.74 -12.54 3.62
CA SER A 99 6.95 -13.34 3.38
C SER A 99 7.77 -13.51 4.67
N THR A 100 7.90 -12.44 5.45
CA THR A 100 8.59 -12.45 6.75
C THR A 100 7.95 -13.42 7.75
N PHE A 101 6.61 -13.51 7.76
CA PHE A 101 5.88 -14.41 8.65
C PHE A 101 5.67 -15.83 8.10
N ALA A 102 6.11 -16.13 6.87
CA ALA A 102 5.83 -17.42 6.24
C ALA A 102 6.46 -18.59 7.01
N THR A 103 7.72 -18.44 7.45
CA THR A 103 8.45 -19.46 8.23
C THR A 103 7.85 -19.66 9.61
N VAL A 104 7.43 -18.59 10.27
CA VAL A 104 6.76 -18.64 11.58
C VAL A 104 5.45 -19.42 11.49
N ARG A 105 4.61 -19.11 10.48
CA ARG A 105 3.33 -19.80 10.24
C ARG A 105 3.54 -21.27 9.89
N LEU A 106 4.54 -21.58 9.07
CA LEU A 106 4.90 -22.96 8.75
C LEU A 106 5.28 -23.73 10.03
N ARG A 107 6.18 -23.16 10.85
CA ARG A 107 6.68 -23.85 12.05
C ARG A 107 5.56 -24.05 13.07
N GLN A 108 4.74 -23.02 13.30
CA GLN A 108 3.56 -23.12 14.17
C GLN A 108 2.63 -24.25 13.74
N ARG A 109 2.36 -24.39 12.43
CA ARG A 109 1.48 -25.44 11.90
C ARG A 109 2.07 -26.83 12.13
N VAL A 110 3.37 -27.01 11.87
CA VAL A 110 4.07 -28.28 12.02
C VAL A 110 4.16 -28.71 13.50
N THR A 111 4.42 -27.77 14.42
CA THR A 111 4.50 -28.09 15.86
C THR A 111 3.14 -28.19 16.54
N LYS A 112 2.03 -27.94 15.82
CA LYS A 112 0.67 -27.82 16.38
C LYS A 112 0.60 -26.79 17.51
N GLY A 113 1.29 -25.67 17.32
CA GLY A 113 1.39 -24.59 18.30
C GLY A 113 2.70 -24.60 19.11
N PRO A 114 2.95 -23.54 19.90
CA PRO A 114 4.22 -23.37 20.61
C PRO A 114 4.24 -23.96 22.04
N GLY A 115 3.15 -24.55 22.51
CA GLY A 115 3.00 -25.05 23.89
C GLY A 115 2.82 -23.96 24.95
N SER A 116 3.43 -22.78 24.78
CA SER A 116 3.21 -21.60 25.62
C SER A 116 3.38 -20.30 24.84
N ARG A 117 2.85 -19.19 25.39
CA ARG A 117 3.03 -17.85 24.81
C ARG A 117 4.52 -17.46 24.72
N ALA A 118 5.29 -17.71 25.78
CA ALA A 118 6.71 -17.39 25.82
C ALA A 118 7.51 -18.14 24.74
N ALA A 119 7.25 -19.44 24.59
CA ALA A 119 7.87 -20.25 23.55
C ALA A 119 7.47 -19.78 22.14
N GLY A 120 6.22 -19.34 21.96
CA GLY A 120 5.74 -18.81 20.68
C GLY A 120 6.44 -17.53 20.27
N ILE A 121 6.62 -16.60 21.22
CA ILE A 121 7.35 -15.35 20.99
C ILE A 121 8.82 -15.64 20.69
N ALA A 122 9.47 -16.50 21.47
CA ALA A 122 10.87 -16.87 21.24
C ALA A 122 11.08 -17.52 19.86
N MET A 123 10.18 -18.43 19.46
CA MET A 123 10.20 -19.06 18.14
C MET A 123 10.03 -18.04 17.03
N ALA A 124 9.02 -17.15 17.13
CA ALA A 124 8.79 -16.12 16.12
C ALA A 124 10.00 -15.18 16.01
N PHE A 125 10.54 -14.72 17.14
CA PHE A 125 11.73 -13.87 17.19
C PHE A 125 12.91 -14.53 16.48
N LYS A 126 13.27 -15.77 16.83
CA LYS A 126 14.42 -16.45 16.23
C LYS A 126 14.25 -16.77 14.74
N LEU A 127 13.04 -17.10 14.30
CA LEU A 127 12.77 -17.35 12.88
C LEU A 127 12.83 -16.05 12.06
N ILE A 128 12.33 -14.94 12.60
CA ILE A 128 12.40 -13.63 11.95
C ILE A 128 13.85 -13.12 11.95
N GLU A 129 14.56 -13.26 13.08
CA GLU A 129 15.99 -12.91 13.21
C GLU A 129 16.85 -13.66 12.17
N ALA A 130 16.57 -14.94 11.93
CA ALA A 130 17.27 -15.72 10.90
C ALA A 130 16.85 -15.32 9.47
N ALA A 131 15.58 -14.95 9.27
CA ALA A 131 15.07 -14.55 7.96
C ALA A 131 15.63 -13.19 7.51
N GLN A 132 15.86 -12.25 8.44
CA GLN A 132 16.26 -10.89 8.13
C GLN A 132 17.56 -10.80 7.31
N ALA A 133 18.48 -11.75 7.52
CA ALA A 133 19.76 -11.81 6.83
C ALA A 133 19.63 -12.01 5.29
N ARG A 134 18.45 -12.41 4.81
CA ARG A 134 18.20 -12.68 3.38
C ARG A 134 17.05 -11.84 2.82
N TRP A 135 16.61 -10.81 3.53
CA TRP A 135 15.54 -9.97 3.01
C TRP A 135 16.00 -9.20 1.77
N ARG A 136 15.16 -9.26 0.74
CA ARG A 136 15.35 -8.43 -0.45
C ARG A 136 15.06 -6.98 -0.09
N MET A 137 15.93 -6.08 -0.51
CA MET A 137 15.71 -4.65 -0.40
C MET A 137 14.52 -4.19 -1.24
N VAL A 138 13.92 -3.06 -0.86
CA VAL A 138 12.97 -2.35 -1.72
C VAL A 138 13.67 -1.90 -3.01
N ASN A 139 12.91 -1.74 -4.09
CA ASN A 139 13.46 -1.21 -5.33
C ASN A 139 13.91 0.24 -5.11
N ALA A 140 15.01 0.66 -5.74
CA ALA A 140 15.61 1.98 -5.53
C ALA A 140 15.73 2.39 -4.04
N PRO A 141 16.53 1.65 -3.24
CA PRO A 141 16.58 1.83 -1.80
C PRO A 141 17.17 3.17 -1.36
N HIS A 142 17.97 3.82 -2.20
CA HIS A 142 18.50 5.16 -1.94
C HIS A 142 17.39 6.22 -1.82
N LEU A 143 16.23 6.02 -2.47
CA LEU A 143 15.09 6.94 -2.39
C LEU A 143 14.41 6.92 -1.01
N VAL A 144 14.62 5.89 -0.19
CA VAL A 144 14.11 5.85 1.20
C VAL A 144 14.66 7.00 2.02
N ALA A 145 15.90 7.44 1.76
CA ALA A 145 16.48 8.59 2.43
C ALA A 145 15.72 9.90 2.11
N LEU A 146 15.27 10.07 0.86
CA LEU A 146 14.49 11.22 0.43
C LEU A 146 13.09 11.23 1.05
N VAL A 147 12.43 10.07 1.08
CA VAL A 147 11.14 9.90 1.75
C VAL A 147 11.25 10.24 3.24
N ARG A 148 12.31 9.75 3.91
CA ARG A 148 12.57 10.06 5.33
C ARG A 148 12.90 11.53 5.57
N ALA A 149 13.53 12.20 4.61
CA ALA A 149 13.79 13.64 4.66
C ALA A 149 12.54 14.49 4.35
N GLY A 150 11.40 13.87 4.03
CA GLY A 150 10.15 14.57 3.75
C GLY A 150 10.09 15.21 2.35
N VAL A 151 10.93 14.77 1.42
CA VAL A 151 10.92 15.26 0.03
C VAL A 151 9.57 14.91 -0.62
N PRO A 152 8.86 15.87 -1.24
CA PRO A 152 7.57 15.61 -1.87
C PRO A 152 7.74 14.83 -3.17
N PHE A 153 6.83 13.86 -3.37
CA PHE A 153 6.64 13.17 -4.64
C PHE A 153 5.21 13.38 -5.12
N THR A 154 5.04 13.49 -6.44
CA THR A 154 3.73 13.56 -7.08
C THR A 154 3.71 12.57 -8.22
N ASN A 155 2.75 11.64 -8.19
CA ASN A 155 2.64 10.53 -9.15
C ASN A 155 3.99 9.81 -9.32
N GLY A 156 4.68 9.57 -8.20
CA GLY A 156 5.90 8.78 -8.18
C GLY A 156 7.17 9.51 -8.59
N LYS A 157 7.06 10.77 -9.01
CA LYS A 157 8.18 11.62 -9.42
C LYS A 157 8.51 12.61 -8.32
N GLN A 158 9.80 12.81 -8.07
CA GLN A 158 10.27 13.84 -7.15
C GLN A 158 9.86 15.21 -7.69
N VAL A 159 9.29 16.05 -6.83
CA VAL A 159 9.02 17.45 -7.18
C VAL A 159 10.29 18.25 -6.89
N GLU A 160 10.99 18.66 -7.94
CA GLU A 160 12.10 19.60 -7.81
C GLU A 160 11.56 20.97 -7.35
N ARG A 161 12.28 21.64 -6.46
CA ARG A 161 11.96 23.03 -6.10
C ARG A 161 12.17 23.86 -7.37
N PRO A 162 11.22 24.71 -7.80
CA PRO A 162 11.45 25.58 -8.94
C PRO A 162 12.69 26.44 -8.65
N ASP A 163 13.65 26.42 -9.57
CA ASP A 163 14.85 27.24 -9.47
C ASP A 163 14.45 28.72 -9.44
N GLN A 164 14.94 29.44 -8.44
CA GLN A 164 14.87 30.91 -8.39
C GLN A 164 15.95 31.52 -9.30
N SER A 165 16.05 31.08 -10.56
CA SER A 165 17.10 31.53 -11.50
C SER A 165 16.60 32.34 -12.69
N ASP A 166 15.32 32.74 -12.73
CA ASP A 166 14.79 33.63 -13.77
C ASP A 166 14.29 34.95 -13.17
N THR A 167 15.19 35.69 -12.55
CA THR A 167 15.00 37.14 -12.36
C THR A 167 16.29 37.86 -12.69
N GLN A 168 16.61 37.95 -13.97
CA GLN A 168 17.46 39.03 -14.47
C GLN A 168 16.59 40.28 -14.57
N PRO A 169 16.83 41.34 -13.78
CA PRO A 169 16.23 42.63 -14.05
C PRO A 169 16.89 43.19 -15.32
N ASN A 170 16.08 43.44 -16.34
CA ASN A 170 16.48 44.16 -17.53
C ASN A 170 16.88 45.59 -17.10
N ALA A 171 18.18 45.87 -17.08
CA ALA A 171 18.70 47.21 -16.83
C ALA A 171 18.56 48.03 -18.13
N ALA A 172 17.93 49.20 -17.98
CA ALA A 172 17.66 50.19 -19.02
C ALA A 172 18.92 50.85 -19.60
#